data_AF-A0AAD9K9G3-F1
#
_entry.id   AF-A0AAD9K9G3-F1
#
_cell.length_a   1.000
_cell.length_b   1.000
_cell.length_c   1.000
_cell.angle_alpha   90.00
_cell.angle_beta   90.00
_cell.angle_gamma   90.00
#
_symmetry.space_group_name_H-M   'P 1'
#
loop_
_entity.id
_entity.type
_entity.pdbx_description
1 polymer ?
#
loop_
_entity_poly.entity_id
_entity_poly.type
_entity_poly.pdbx_seq_one_letter_code
_entity_poly.pdbx_strand_id
1 'polypeptide(L)'
;MKSPRTRYDRHSTDVRVIANNEPQPESTTNATVTLDILQDGGAEIPSSSTVGTSSSNMVQMTEDICNGYRTCLRYFLPPNWVMDKEVVSTLTIQELSMFPLDDFFDHYEKGLRKLVSSFQLEAQTRQHEAEQMRNKLSSVRRMIAKLLKSINEEFDIDPECDTDQVDELLALCVKQATQQLGEDK
;
A
#
# COMPACT_ATOMS: atom_id res chain seq x y z
N MET A 1 -21.32 -31.22 17.15
CA MET A 1 -20.72 -31.28 15.80
C MET A 1 -21.25 -30.10 15.00
N LYS A 2 -20.42 -29.10 14.69
CA LYS A 2 -20.76 -28.01 13.77
C LYS A 2 -19.56 -27.83 12.82
N SER A 3 -19.78 -28.15 11.55
CA SER A 3 -18.83 -27.92 10.46
C SER A 3 -18.95 -26.48 9.92
N PRO A 4 -17.94 -25.97 9.19
CA PRO A 4 -17.44 -24.61 9.36
C PRO A 4 -17.93 -23.62 8.30
N ARG A 5 -17.90 -22.33 8.65
CA ARG A 5 -18.03 -21.21 7.72
C ARG A 5 -16.77 -21.12 6.85
N THR A 6 -16.87 -21.50 5.59
CA THR A 6 -15.95 -21.06 4.54
C THR A 6 -16.47 -19.75 3.94
N ARG A 7 -15.57 -18.77 3.76
CA ARG A 7 -15.43 -17.93 2.55
C ARG A 7 -14.36 -16.87 2.83
N TYR A 8 -13.16 -17.12 2.32
CA TYR A 8 -12.20 -16.04 2.06
C TYR A 8 -12.73 -15.28 0.83
N ASP A 9 -13.04 -14.00 1.01
CA ASP A 9 -13.39 -13.11 -0.10
C ASP A 9 -12.10 -12.56 -0.72
N ARG A 10 -11.90 -12.83 -2.01
CA ARG A 10 -10.67 -12.50 -2.78
C ARG A 10 -10.85 -11.24 -3.64
N HIS A 11 -11.79 -10.35 -3.32
CA HIS A 11 -12.08 -9.18 -4.16
C HIS A 11 -12.31 -7.86 -3.42
N SER A 12 -11.72 -7.65 -2.24
CA SER A 12 -11.76 -6.33 -1.59
C SER A 12 -10.62 -5.44 -2.07
N THR A 13 -10.82 -4.76 -3.20
CA THR A 13 -10.05 -3.55 -3.57
C THR A 13 -10.73 -2.33 -2.97
N ASP A 14 -10.53 -2.13 -1.66
CA ASP A 14 -10.86 -0.86 -0.99
C ASP A 14 -9.56 -0.26 -0.43
N VAL A 15 -8.83 0.43 -1.30
CA VAL A 15 -7.73 1.32 -0.87
C VAL A 15 -8.37 2.63 -0.43
N ARG A 16 -8.61 2.79 0.88
CA ARG A 16 -8.92 4.11 1.44
C ARG A 16 -7.66 4.96 1.43
N VAL A 17 -7.64 5.98 0.57
CA VAL A 17 -6.66 7.07 0.60
C VAL A 17 -6.91 7.86 1.88
N ILE A 18 -6.03 7.74 2.88
CA ILE A 18 -6.06 8.61 4.06
C ILE A 18 -5.48 9.95 3.60
N ALA A 19 -6.33 10.98 3.57
CA ALA A 19 -5.90 12.35 3.35
C ALA A 19 -4.98 12.80 4.49
N ASN A 20 -3.81 13.36 4.13
CA ASN A 20 -2.89 14.00 5.06
C ASN A 20 -3.57 15.17 5.77
N ASN A 21 -3.69 15.11 7.10
CA ASN A 21 -3.95 16.29 7.91
C ASN A 21 -2.61 16.92 8.30
N GLU A 22 -2.41 18.16 7.85
CA GLU A 22 -1.27 19.03 8.15
C GLU A 22 -1.38 19.55 9.60
N PRO A 23 -0.28 19.56 10.41
CA PRO A 23 -0.32 20.11 11.75
C PRO A 23 -0.01 21.61 11.76
N GLN A 24 -0.93 22.44 12.25
CA GLN A 24 -0.68 23.84 12.62
C GLN A 24 -0.25 23.97 14.09
N PRO A 25 0.59 24.97 14.44
CA PRO A 25 1.25 25.09 15.73
C PRO A 25 0.49 26.00 16.68
N GLU A 26 0.32 25.59 17.94
CA GLU A 26 -0.10 26.49 19.01
C GLU A 26 0.90 26.43 20.17
N SER A 27 1.64 27.53 20.30
CA SER A 27 2.49 27.88 21.44
C SER A 27 1.61 28.35 22.60
N THR A 28 2.04 28.16 23.86
CA THR A 28 2.01 29.19 24.93
C THR A 28 2.55 28.65 26.28
N THR A 29 3.75 29.17 26.62
CA THR A 29 4.32 29.62 27.92
C THR A 29 4.44 28.66 29.11
N ASN A 30 5.67 28.31 29.54
CA ASN A 30 6.64 29.03 30.40
C ASN A 30 6.48 28.70 31.89
N ALA A 31 7.46 27.98 32.45
CA ALA A 31 7.76 28.04 33.88
C ALA A 31 9.28 28.16 34.06
N THR A 32 9.64 29.30 34.63
CA THR A 32 10.96 29.87 34.87
C THR A 32 11.81 29.03 35.83
N VAL A 33 13.11 28.99 35.53
CA VAL A 33 14.18 28.50 36.40
C VAL A 33 14.38 29.51 37.53
N THR A 34 14.25 29.08 38.79
CA THR A 34 14.73 29.84 39.94
C THR A 34 15.68 28.96 40.75
N LEU A 35 16.96 29.29 40.67
CA LEU A 35 17.98 28.87 41.61
C LEU A 35 17.85 29.77 42.85
N ASP A 36 17.64 29.19 44.02
CA ASP A 36 17.92 29.87 45.29
C ASP A 36 18.73 28.93 46.18
N ILE A 37 19.96 29.36 46.44
CA ILE A 37 20.86 28.88 47.48
C ILE A 37 20.68 29.85 48.64
N LEU A 38 20.43 29.35 49.86
CA LEU A 38 21.05 29.82 51.11
C LEU A 38 20.69 28.92 52.29
N GLN A 39 21.52 29.02 53.32
CA GLN A 39 22.01 28.00 54.24
C GLN A 39 21.33 28.04 55.63
N ASP A 40 21.44 26.91 56.34
CA ASP A 40 21.65 26.76 57.79
C ASP A 40 20.48 26.34 58.71
N GLY A 41 20.77 25.39 59.60
CA GLY A 41 19.87 24.86 60.63
C GLY A 41 20.03 23.35 60.85
N GLY A 42 20.84 22.95 61.85
CA GLY A 42 21.26 21.57 62.08
C GLY A 42 20.27 20.61 62.76
N ALA A 43 20.74 19.36 62.86
CA ALA A 43 20.18 18.18 63.57
C ALA A 43 18.91 17.60 62.91
N GLU A 44 18.76 16.32 62.57
CA GLU A 44 19.39 15.07 62.98
C GLU A 44 19.39 14.08 61.81
N ILE A 45 20.26 13.09 61.88
CA ILE A 45 20.33 11.97 60.93
C ILE A 45 19.16 11.03 61.22
N PRO A 46 18.37 10.64 60.19
CA PRO A 46 17.91 9.26 60.13
C PRO A 46 18.53 8.59 58.91
N SER A 47 19.41 7.63 59.18
CA SER A 47 19.73 6.59 58.21
C SER A 47 18.44 5.90 57.83
N SER A 48 17.93 6.18 56.63
CA SER A 48 16.84 5.43 56.03
C SER A 48 17.28 4.91 54.68
N SER A 49 17.54 3.62 54.68
CA SER A 49 17.97 2.78 53.58
C SER A 49 16.93 2.78 52.46
N THR A 50 17.20 3.45 51.32
CA THR A 50 16.59 3.10 50.03
C THR A 50 17.42 3.67 48.87
N VAL A 51 18.57 3.05 48.57
CA VAL A 51 19.21 3.17 47.24
C VAL A 51 19.43 1.76 46.71
N GLY A 52 18.35 1.16 46.22
CA GLY A 52 18.36 -0.15 45.57
C GLY A 52 17.39 -0.27 44.41
N THR A 53 16.40 0.63 44.32
CA THR A 53 15.30 0.54 43.34
C THR A 53 15.65 1.15 41.97
N SER A 54 16.53 2.15 41.92
CA SER A 54 16.86 2.87 40.68
C SER A 54 17.58 1.99 39.64
N SER A 55 18.51 1.14 40.08
CA SER A 55 19.26 0.26 39.18
C SER A 55 18.40 -0.86 38.57
N SER A 56 17.47 -1.43 39.35
CA SER A 56 16.54 -2.46 38.87
C SER A 56 15.57 -1.91 37.81
N ASN A 57 15.06 -0.68 38.01
CA ASN A 57 14.16 -0.04 37.06
C ASN A 57 14.86 0.30 35.73
N MET A 58 16.14 0.70 35.78
CA MET A 58 16.93 1.01 34.58
C MET A 58 17.16 -0.23 33.71
N VAL A 59 17.46 -1.38 34.32
CA VAL A 59 17.66 -2.64 33.61
C VAL A 59 16.36 -3.09 32.93
N GLN A 60 15.23 -3.02 33.64
CA GLN A 60 13.93 -3.37 33.07
C GLN A 60 13.56 -2.47 31.88
N MET A 61 13.74 -1.15 32.03
CA MET A 61 13.49 -0.20 30.95
C MET A 61 14.37 -0.47 29.72
N THR A 62 15.63 -0.86 29.94
CA THR A 62 16.56 -1.21 28.85
C THR A 62 16.10 -2.45 28.09
N GLU A 63 15.66 -3.50 28.81
CA GLU A 63 15.10 -4.71 28.19
C GLU A 63 13.82 -4.42 27.40
N ASP A 64 12.92 -3.60 27.94
CA ASP A 64 11.68 -3.23 27.25
C ASP A 64 11.97 -2.49 25.93
N ILE A 65 12.96 -1.57 25.92
CA ILE A 65 13.43 -0.88 24.72
C ILE A 65 14.04 -1.87 23.73
N CYS A 66 14.90 -2.78 24.19
CA CYS A 66 15.52 -3.79 23.34
C CYS A 66 14.47 -4.71 22.71
N ASN A 67 13.45 -5.10 23.46
CA ASN A 67 12.35 -5.92 22.97
C ASN A 67 11.50 -5.17 21.92
N GLY A 68 11.22 -3.89 22.15
CA GLY A 68 10.59 -3.02 21.16
C GLY A 68 11.41 -2.91 19.87
N TYR A 69 12.72 -2.75 20.00
CA TYR A 69 13.62 -2.62 18.85
C TYR A 69 13.72 -3.93 18.03
N ARG A 70 13.79 -5.10 18.67
CA ARG A 70 13.69 -6.41 17.99
C ARG A 70 12.40 -6.54 17.21
N THR A 71 11.30 -6.13 17.85
CA THR A 71 9.97 -6.17 17.24
C THR A 71 9.95 -5.31 15.99
N CYS A 72 10.48 -4.08 16.04
CA CYS A 72 10.62 -3.20 14.88
C CYS A 72 11.45 -3.87 13.77
N LEU A 73 12.66 -4.33 14.07
CA LEU A 73 13.54 -4.96 13.07
C LEU A 73 12.89 -6.20 12.43
N ARG A 74 12.16 -7.00 13.20
CA ARG A 74 11.45 -8.19 12.68
C ARG A 74 10.31 -7.82 11.74
N TYR A 75 9.58 -6.75 12.01
CA TYR A 75 8.50 -6.28 11.12
C TYR A 75 9.04 -5.65 9.84
N PHE A 76 10.13 -4.90 9.93
CA PHE A 76 10.74 -4.21 8.80
C PHE A 76 11.86 -5.00 8.12
N LEU A 77 11.98 -6.29 8.40
CA LEU A 77 13.05 -7.14 7.87
C LEU A 77 13.00 -7.16 6.32
N PRO A 78 14.05 -6.67 5.62
CA PRO A 78 14.10 -6.69 4.17
C PRO A 78 14.02 -8.12 3.63
N PRO A 79 13.40 -8.32 2.44
CA PRO A 79 13.52 -9.59 1.73
C PRO A 79 14.99 -9.92 1.45
N ASN A 80 15.39 -11.18 1.66
CA ASN A 80 16.77 -11.66 1.49
C ASN A 80 17.81 -10.97 2.40
N TRP A 81 17.38 -10.39 3.53
CA TRP A 81 18.32 -9.97 4.55
C TRP A 81 19.13 -11.16 5.07
N VAL A 82 20.39 -10.93 5.44
CA VAL A 82 21.33 -11.99 5.85
C VAL A 82 20.91 -12.73 7.12
N MET A 83 19.96 -12.17 7.89
CA MET A 83 19.50 -12.67 9.17
C MET A 83 18.00 -12.92 9.14
N ASP A 84 17.57 -14.08 9.63
CA ASP A 84 16.16 -14.44 9.71
C ASP A 84 15.43 -13.80 10.89
N LYS A 85 14.09 -13.79 10.83
CA LYS A 85 13.21 -13.21 11.87
C LYS A 85 13.45 -13.80 13.25
N GLU A 86 13.71 -15.11 13.33
CA GLU A 86 13.97 -15.79 14.60
C GLU A 86 15.28 -15.30 15.22
N VAL A 87 16.32 -15.15 14.41
CA VAL A 87 17.63 -14.68 14.87
C VAL A 87 17.56 -13.24 15.38
N VAL A 88 16.83 -12.36 14.67
CA VAL A 88 16.56 -10.98 15.13
C VAL A 88 15.85 -10.96 16.48
N SER A 89 14.93 -11.91 16.71
CA SER A 89 14.17 -12.00 17.97
C SER A 89 15.05 -12.41 19.15
N THR A 90 16.16 -13.12 18.90
CA THR A 90 17.03 -13.69 19.94
C THR A 90 18.38 -13.01 20.09
N LEU A 91 18.69 -11.93 19.35
CA LEU A 91 19.95 -11.17 19.56
C LEU A 91 20.14 -10.82 21.05
N THR A 92 21.34 -10.54 21.48
CA THR A 92 21.61 -9.98 22.82
C THR A 92 21.55 -8.46 22.77
N ILE A 93 21.54 -7.77 23.91
CA ILE A 93 21.61 -6.30 23.96
C ILE A 93 22.87 -5.80 23.22
N GLN A 94 23.98 -6.52 23.37
CA GLN A 94 25.26 -6.17 22.73
C GLN A 94 25.20 -6.33 21.20
N GLU A 95 24.60 -7.40 20.70
CA GLU A 95 24.45 -7.58 19.25
C GLU A 95 23.46 -6.56 18.67
N LEU A 96 22.44 -6.20 19.45
CA LEU A 96 21.45 -5.19 19.07
C LEU A 96 22.07 -3.79 18.95
N SER A 97 23.03 -3.45 19.83
CA SER A 97 23.74 -2.17 19.78
C SER A 97 24.72 -2.07 18.61
N MET A 98 25.24 -3.21 18.13
CA MET A 98 26.11 -3.30 16.96
C MET A 98 25.34 -3.59 15.66
N PHE A 99 24.01 -3.62 15.69
CA PHE A 99 23.21 -3.97 14.53
C PHE A 99 23.40 -2.92 13.41
N PRO A 100 23.72 -3.33 12.16
CA PRO A 100 24.04 -2.42 11.07
C PRO A 100 22.77 -1.77 10.50
N LEU A 101 22.28 -0.73 11.18
CA LEU A 101 21.05 -0.03 10.82
C LEU A 101 21.10 0.62 9.44
N ASP A 102 22.23 1.22 9.09
CA ASP A 102 22.39 1.93 7.82
C ASP A 102 22.18 0.95 6.65
N ASP A 103 22.92 -0.17 6.65
CA ASP A 103 22.78 -1.22 5.63
C ASP A 103 21.38 -1.85 5.62
N PHE A 104 20.78 -2.03 6.80
CA PHE A 104 19.43 -2.59 6.94
C PHE A 104 18.39 -1.70 6.26
N PHE A 105 18.40 -0.40 6.56
CA PHE A 105 17.46 0.54 5.96
C PHE A 105 17.76 0.79 4.48
N ASP A 106 19.02 0.75 4.07
CA ASP A 106 19.42 0.80 2.65
C ASP A 106 18.80 -0.35 1.84
N HIS A 107 18.87 -1.58 2.37
CA HIS A 107 18.27 -2.74 1.72
C HIS A 107 16.74 -2.65 1.71
N TYR A 108 16.14 -2.20 2.82
CA TYR A 108 14.69 -1.98 2.91
C TYR A 108 14.21 -0.97 1.86
N GLU A 109 14.87 0.20 1.79
CA GLU A 109 14.52 1.29 0.88
C GLU A 109 14.72 0.90 -0.58
N LYS A 110 15.83 0.22 -0.92
CA LYS A 110 16.04 -0.36 -2.27
C LYS A 110 14.92 -1.33 -2.64
N GLY A 111 14.48 -2.17 -1.70
CA GLY A 111 13.36 -3.08 -1.87
C GLY A 111 12.05 -2.35 -2.17
N LEU A 112 11.71 -1.33 -1.39
CA LEU A 112 10.50 -0.51 -1.60
C LEU A 112 10.53 0.23 -2.93
N ARG A 113 11.67 0.86 -3.27
CA ARG A 113 11.84 1.57 -4.54
C ARG A 113 11.62 0.63 -5.72
N LYS A 114 12.22 -0.56 -5.68
CA LYS A 114 12.02 -1.59 -6.72
C LYS A 114 10.56 -2.03 -6.82
N LEU A 115 9.90 -2.25 -5.68
CA LEU A 115 8.50 -2.64 -5.64
C LEU A 115 7.59 -1.59 -6.29
N VAL A 116 7.74 -0.32 -5.89
CA VAL A 116 6.98 0.79 -6.45
C VAL A 116 7.25 0.93 -7.95
N SER A 117 8.51 0.90 -8.37
CA SER A 117 8.87 0.97 -9.79
C SER A 117 8.27 -0.19 -10.60
N SER A 118 8.22 -1.41 -10.05
CA SER A 118 7.60 -2.55 -10.73
C SER A 118 6.11 -2.36 -10.96
N PHE A 119 5.38 -1.88 -9.95
CA PHE A 119 3.95 -1.58 -10.09
C PHE A 119 3.67 -0.43 -11.06
N GLN A 120 4.50 0.62 -11.02
CA GLN A 120 4.38 1.74 -11.95
C GLN A 120 4.61 1.29 -13.40
N LEU A 121 5.64 0.49 -13.64
CA LEU A 121 5.94 -0.06 -14.96
C LEU A 121 4.81 -0.98 -15.46
N GLU A 122 4.30 -1.85 -14.60
CA GLU A 122 3.20 -2.73 -14.94
C GLU A 122 1.92 -1.96 -15.23
N ALA A 123 1.58 -0.96 -14.40
CA ALA A 123 0.43 -0.08 -14.62
C ALA A 123 0.54 0.68 -15.95
N GLN A 124 1.72 1.23 -16.25
CA GLN A 124 1.98 1.92 -17.52
C GLN A 124 1.84 0.98 -18.72
N THR A 125 2.37 -0.25 -18.61
CA THR A 125 2.27 -1.26 -19.66
C THR A 125 0.80 -1.62 -19.93
N ARG A 126 0.03 -1.90 -18.86
CA ARG A 126 -1.40 -2.21 -18.99
C ARG A 126 -2.21 -1.04 -19.54
N GLN A 127 -1.90 0.19 -19.13
CA GLN A 127 -2.54 1.38 -19.68
C GLN A 127 -2.28 1.50 -21.19
N HIS A 128 -1.03 1.30 -21.61
CA HIS A 128 -0.65 1.35 -23.01
C HIS A 128 -1.36 0.25 -23.82
N GLU A 129 -1.40 -0.98 -23.32
CA GLU A 129 -2.13 -2.10 -23.96
C GLU A 129 -3.63 -1.81 -24.07
N ALA A 130 -4.26 -1.28 -23.01
CA ALA A 130 -5.66 -0.91 -23.02
C ALA A 130 -5.96 0.20 -24.05
N GLU A 131 -5.08 1.20 -24.15
CA GLU A 131 -5.21 2.26 -25.15
C GLU A 131 -5.06 1.72 -26.57
N GLN A 132 -4.09 0.84 -26.83
CA GLN A 132 -3.94 0.18 -28.12
C GLN A 132 -5.17 -0.65 -28.49
N MET A 133 -5.73 -1.40 -27.54
CA MET A 133 -6.97 -2.18 -27.77
C MET A 133 -8.16 -1.27 -28.07
N ARG A 134 -8.32 -0.16 -27.32
CA ARG A 134 -9.35 0.84 -27.56
C ARG A 134 -9.24 1.45 -28.96
N ASN A 135 -8.03 1.79 -29.39
CA ASN A 135 -7.78 2.35 -30.71
C ASN A 135 -8.07 1.33 -31.83
N LYS A 136 -7.68 0.06 -31.64
CA LYS A 136 -8.02 -1.02 -32.57
C LYS A 136 -9.53 -1.23 -32.67
N LEU A 137 -10.23 -1.31 -31.54
CA LEU A 137 -11.68 -1.45 -31.50
C LEU A 137 -12.38 -0.28 -32.20
N SER A 138 -11.98 0.95 -31.88
CA SER A 138 -12.49 2.16 -32.52
C SER A 138 -12.28 2.14 -34.05
N SER A 139 -11.09 1.72 -34.51
CA SER A 139 -10.81 1.56 -35.94
C SER A 139 -11.68 0.49 -36.61
N VAL A 140 -11.91 -0.64 -35.95
CA VAL A 140 -12.77 -1.71 -36.48
C VAL A 140 -14.21 -1.24 -36.56
N ARG A 141 -14.72 -0.57 -35.52
CA ARG A 141 -16.09 0.01 -35.53
C ARG A 141 -16.28 1.02 -36.65
N ARG A 142 -15.34 1.94 -36.87
CA ARG A 142 -15.38 2.85 -38.03
C ARG A 142 -15.43 2.11 -39.37
N MET A 143 -14.64 1.05 -39.51
CA MET A 143 -14.65 0.23 -40.73
C MET A 143 -16.00 -0.44 -40.95
N ILE A 144 -16.60 -0.98 -39.90
CA ILE A 144 -17.94 -1.58 -39.95
C ILE A 144 -19.00 -0.53 -40.28
N ALA A 145 -18.95 0.66 -39.67
CA ALA A 145 -19.88 1.76 -39.96
C ALA A 145 -19.86 2.14 -41.45
N LYS A 146 -18.67 2.28 -42.03
CA LYS A 146 -18.49 2.51 -43.48
C LYS A 146 -19.08 1.40 -44.31
N LEU A 147 -18.83 0.14 -43.93
CA LEU A 147 -19.36 -1.02 -44.64
C LEU A 147 -20.89 -1.07 -44.59
N LEU A 148 -21.49 -0.91 -43.42
CA LEU A 148 -22.95 -0.88 -43.25
C LEU A 148 -23.57 0.20 -44.12
N LYS A 149 -23.06 1.43 -44.06
CA LYS A 149 -23.54 2.55 -44.90
C LYS A 149 -23.36 2.30 -46.39
N SER A 150 -22.30 1.59 -46.81
CA SER A 150 -22.08 1.24 -48.22
C SER A 150 -22.99 0.13 -48.74
N ILE A 151 -23.43 -0.78 -47.87
CA ILE A 151 -24.34 -1.88 -48.22
C ILE A 151 -25.78 -1.38 -48.27
N ASN A 152 -26.15 -0.49 -47.34
CA ASN A 152 -27.46 0.15 -47.34
C ASN A 152 -27.32 1.61 -46.88
N GLU A 153 -27.52 2.53 -47.83
CA GLU A 153 -27.44 3.98 -47.58
C GLU A 153 -28.52 4.50 -46.62
N GLU A 154 -29.60 3.72 -46.40
CA GLU A 154 -30.68 4.07 -45.47
C GLU A 154 -30.27 3.96 -43.99
N PHE A 155 -29.17 3.29 -43.66
CA PHE A 155 -28.69 3.26 -42.27
C PHE A 155 -28.35 4.68 -41.79
N ASP A 156 -29.05 5.15 -40.77
CA ASP A 156 -28.76 6.42 -40.09
C ASP A 156 -27.57 6.26 -39.12
N ILE A 157 -26.38 6.06 -39.69
CA ILE A 157 -25.12 5.92 -38.97
C ILE A 157 -24.04 6.77 -39.65
N ASP A 158 -23.27 7.50 -38.83
CA ASP A 158 -22.08 8.22 -39.29
C ASP A 158 -20.97 7.21 -39.68
N PRO A 159 -20.37 7.29 -40.88
CA PRO A 159 -19.23 6.45 -41.27
C PRO A 159 -18.00 6.56 -40.36
N GLU A 160 -17.87 7.61 -39.55
CA GLU A 160 -16.80 7.74 -38.55
C GLU A 160 -17.24 7.33 -37.13
N CYS A 161 -18.45 6.80 -36.96
CA CYS A 161 -18.95 6.31 -35.68
C CYS A 161 -18.08 5.14 -35.16
N ASP A 162 -17.68 5.23 -33.89
CA ASP A 162 -16.88 4.21 -33.19
C ASP A 162 -17.50 3.77 -31.85
N THR A 163 -18.80 4.05 -31.68
CA THR A 163 -19.57 3.73 -30.48
C THR A 163 -20.22 2.35 -30.56
N ASP A 164 -20.84 1.92 -29.46
CA ASP A 164 -21.54 0.64 -29.36
C ASP A 164 -22.76 0.54 -30.29
N GLN A 165 -23.24 1.67 -30.83
CA GLN A 165 -24.30 1.71 -31.85
C GLN A 165 -23.93 0.88 -33.10
N VAL A 166 -22.64 0.89 -33.49
CA VAL A 166 -22.15 0.10 -34.62
C VAL A 166 -22.34 -1.39 -34.36
N ASP A 167 -22.05 -1.83 -33.13
CA ASP A 167 -22.14 -3.23 -32.74
C ASP A 167 -23.60 -3.70 -32.70
N GLU A 168 -24.52 -2.85 -32.23
CA GLU A 168 -25.96 -3.13 -32.20
C GLU A 168 -26.55 -3.28 -33.62
N LEU A 169 -26.21 -2.37 -34.53
CA LEU A 169 -26.67 -2.44 -35.92
C LEU A 169 -26.11 -3.66 -36.64
N LEU A 170 -24.83 -3.99 -36.43
CA LEU A 170 -24.22 -5.21 -36.96
C LEU A 170 -24.94 -6.47 -36.45
N ALA A 171 -25.24 -6.52 -35.14
CA ALA A 171 -25.96 -7.65 -34.56
C ALA A 171 -27.37 -7.83 -35.16
N LEU A 172 -28.09 -6.73 -35.42
CA LEU A 172 -29.39 -6.75 -36.10
C LEU A 172 -29.26 -7.28 -37.53
N CYS A 173 -28.26 -6.83 -38.29
CA CYS A 173 -28.00 -7.31 -39.65
C CYS A 173 -27.75 -8.83 -39.68
N VAL A 174 -26.89 -9.32 -38.78
CA VAL A 174 -26.58 -10.76 -38.67
C VAL A 174 -27.83 -11.55 -38.28
N LYS A 175 -28.65 -11.04 -37.36
CA LYS A 175 -29.91 -11.67 -36.96
C LYS A 175 -30.90 -11.77 -38.12
N GLN A 176 -31.05 -10.71 -38.91
CA GLN A 176 -31.95 -10.73 -40.07
C GLN A 176 -31.45 -11.72 -41.15
N ALA A 177 -30.15 -11.70 -41.46
CA ALA A 177 -29.56 -12.62 -42.44
C ALA A 177 -29.72 -14.10 -42.03
N THR A 178 -29.55 -14.41 -40.74
CA THR A 178 -29.70 -15.78 -40.22
C THR A 178 -31.15 -16.26 -40.16
N GLN A 179 -32.11 -15.35 -39.97
CA GLN A 179 -33.55 -15.68 -40.03
C GLN A 179 -34.01 -15.97 -41.46
N GLN A 180 -33.55 -15.17 -42.44
CA GLN A 180 -33.88 -15.39 -43.85
C GLN A 180 -33.33 -16.73 -44.40
N LEU A 181 -32.16 -17.18 -43.92
CA LEU A 181 -31.61 -18.49 -44.29
C LEU A 181 -32.33 -19.69 -43.64
N GLY A 182 -33.11 -19.47 -42.58
CA GLY A 182 -33.83 -20.53 -41.86
C GLY A 182 -35.18 -20.89 -42.48
N GLU A 183 -35.75 -20.03 -43.33
CA GLU A 183 -37.07 -20.22 -43.95
C GLU A 183 -37.02 -20.94 -45.30
N ASP A 184 -35.84 -21.15 -45.88
CA ASP A 184 -35.62 -21.83 -47.17
C ASP A 184 -35.32 -23.35 -47.03
N LYS A 185 -35.71 -24.00 -45.93
CA LYS A 185 -35.54 -25.45 -45.69
C LYS A 185 -36.85 -26.20 -45.42
#